data_AF-A0AAR5P5S8-F1
#
_entry.id   AF-A0AAR5P5S8-F1
#
_cell.length_a   1.000
_cell.length_b   1.000
_cell.length_c   1.000
_cell.angle_alpha   90.00
_cell.angle_beta   90.00
_cell.angle_gamma   90.00
#
_symmetry.space_group_name_H-M   'P 1'
#
loop_
_entity.id
_entity.type
_entity.pdbx_description
1 polymer ?
#
loop_
_entity_poly.entity_id
_entity_poly.type
_entity_poly.pdbx_seq_one_letter_code
_entity_poly.pdbx_strand_id
1 'polypeptide(L)'
;MGAVNGFLNGQADKMTIQSQEVWTGVTYALAATMIQEGLINEGFKTAGGMFKSMTEKFGMIFNTPEALYEKSCYRAMGYMRPLSIWSMQIAWEQKNNKPSN
;
A
#
# COMPACT_ATOMS: atom_id res chain seq x y z
N MET A 1 -3.89 7.58 1.20
CA MET A 1 -4.05 6.74 0.01
C MET A 1 -3.09 5.59 0.01
N GLY A 2 -1.79 5.79 -0.06
CA GLY A 2 -0.82 4.71 -0.19
C GLY A 2 0.36 5.20 -1.00
N ALA A 3 1.11 4.29 -1.60
CA ALA A 3 2.24 4.64 -2.47
C ALA A 3 1.79 4.73 -3.93
N VAL A 4 1.99 5.89 -4.57
CA VAL A 4 1.81 6.03 -6.02
C VAL A 4 2.92 5.27 -6.74
N ASN A 5 2.59 4.62 -7.85
CA ASN A 5 3.53 3.78 -8.58
C ASN A 5 4.68 4.57 -9.20
N GLY A 6 4.41 5.77 -9.72
CA GLY A 6 5.39 6.63 -10.35
C GLY A 6 5.46 8.00 -9.69
N PHE A 7 6.67 8.41 -9.31
CA PHE A 7 6.93 9.71 -8.72
C PHE A 7 8.19 10.32 -9.34
N LEU A 8 8.05 11.45 -10.02
CA LEU A 8 9.12 12.13 -10.73
C LEU A 8 9.11 13.62 -10.37
N ASN A 9 10.27 14.17 -10.01
CA ASN A 9 10.44 15.60 -9.74
C ASN A 9 9.43 16.19 -8.73
N GLY A 10 9.10 15.44 -7.68
CA GLY A 10 8.19 15.89 -6.63
C GLY A 10 6.70 15.75 -6.95
N GLN A 11 6.33 15.14 -8.08
CA GLN A 11 4.95 14.94 -8.50
C GLN A 11 4.70 13.50 -8.99
N ALA A 12 3.43 13.09 -9.02
CA ALA A 12 3.05 11.82 -9.63
C ALA A 12 3.39 11.81 -11.13
N ASP A 13 3.99 10.71 -11.60
CA ASP A 13 4.35 10.54 -13.01
C ASP A 13 3.10 10.31 -13.86
N LYS A 14 2.93 11.14 -14.90
CA LYS A 14 1.77 11.15 -15.81
C LYS A 14 2.02 10.48 -17.16
N MET A 15 3.17 9.81 -17.34
CA MET A 15 3.50 9.13 -18.60
C MET A 15 2.57 7.96 -18.93
N THR A 16 2.06 7.27 -17.92
CA THR A 16 1.08 6.18 -18.10
C THR A 16 -0.08 6.32 -17.11
N ILE A 17 -1.14 5.54 -17.34
CA ILE A 17 -2.23 5.43 -16.37
C ILE A 17 -1.71 4.74 -15.11
N GLN A 18 -0.92 3.68 -15.28
CA GLN A 18 -0.39 2.86 -14.19
C GLN A 18 0.56 3.65 -13.29
N SER A 19 1.37 4.57 -13.82
CA SER A 19 2.28 5.40 -13.04
C SER A 19 1.54 6.37 -12.10
N GLN A 20 0.32 6.77 -12.46
CA GLN A 20 -0.54 7.64 -11.65
C GLN A 20 -1.37 6.87 -10.63
N GLU A 21 -1.43 5.54 -10.74
CA GLU A 21 -2.21 4.69 -9.86
C GLU A 21 -1.49 4.45 -8.53
N VAL A 22 -2.28 4.26 -7.48
CA VAL A 22 -1.83 3.61 -6.25
C VAL A 22 -2.31 2.16 -6.31
N TRP A 23 -1.39 1.20 -6.42
CA TRP A 23 -1.76 -0.21 -6.37
C TRP A 23 -1.84 -0.70 -4.94
N THR A 24 -3.01 -1.25 -4.58
CA THR A 24 -3.31 -1.61 -3.21
C THR A 24 -2.36 -2.68 -2.69
N GLY A 25 -2.13 -3.73 -3.49
CA GLY A 25 -1.22 -4.80 -3.11
C GLY A 25 0.25 -4.36 -3.10
N VAL A 26 0.67 -3.50 -4.03
CA VAL A 26 2.05 -2.97 -4.02
C VAL A 26 2.29 -2.12 -2.78
N THR A 27 1.31 -1.33 -2.36
CA THR A 27 1.41 -0.52 -1.14
C THR A 27 1.62 -1.40 0.10
N TYR A 28 0.89 -2.52 0.22
CA TYR A 28 1.06 -3.43 1.35
C TYR A 28 2.37 -4.21 1.30
N ALA A 29 2.77 -4.69 0.12
CA ALA A 29 4.07 -5.34 -0.05
C ALA A 29 5.22 -4.38 0.28
N LEU A 30 5.16 -3.13 -0.19
CA LEU A 30 6.13 -2.08 0.15
C LEU A 30 6.16 -1.80 1.65
N ALA A 31 5.00 -1.74 2.30
CA ALA A 31 4.92 -1.56 3.75
C ALA A 31 5.59 -2.73 4.51
N ALA A 32 5.43 -3.97 4.04
CA ALA A 32 6.12 -5.12 4.60
C ALA A 32 7.64 -5.03 4.41
N THR A 33 8.10 -4.64 3.21
CA THR A 33 9.53 -4.39 2.94
C THR A 33 10.09 -3.29 3.84
N MET A 34 9.37 -2.18 4.03
CA MET A 34 9.76 -1.13 4.98
C MET A 34 9.95 -1.69 6.40
N ILE A 35 9.02 -2.54 6.88
CA ILE A 35 9.16 -3.19 8.19
C ILE A 35 10.38 -4.11 8.24
N GLN A 36 10.64 -4.89 7.19
CA GLN A 36 11.82 -5.77 7.09
C GLN A 36 13.13 -5.00 7.15
N GLU A 37 13.17 -3.83 6.53
CA GLU A 37 14.32 -2.91 6.50
C GLU A 37 14.40 -1.98 7.74
N GLY A 38 13.54 -2.18 8.74
CA GLY A 38 13.55 -1.41 10.00
C GLY A 38 12.81 -0.06 9.96
N LEU A 39 12.21 0.30 8.83
CA LEU A 39 11.37 1.49 8.63
C LEU A 39 9.93 1.24 9.13
N ILE A 40 9.79 0.89 10.41
CA ILE A 40 8.54 0.40 10.99
C ILE A 40 7.43 1.45 10.91
N ASN A 41 7.73 2.69 11.30
CA ASN A 41 6.76 3.76 11.32
C ASN A 41 6.28 4.11 9.92
N GLU A 42 7.20 4.13 8.95
CA GLU A 42 6.93 4.36 7.54
C GLU A 42 6.07 3.25 6.95
N GLY A 43 6.37 1.99 7.28
CA GLY A 43 5.58 0.83 6.86
C GLY A 43 4.13 0.92 7.33
N PHE A 44 3.91 1.12 8.64
CA PHE A 44 2.56 1.27 9.17
C PHE A 44 1.85 2.55 8.70
N LYS A 45 2.58 3.66 8.52
CA LYS A 45 2.00 4.89 7.97
C LYS A 45 1.55 4.71 6.52
N THR A 46 2.35 3.99 5.72
CA THR A 46 2.06 3.68 4.31
C THR A 46 0.82 2.79 4.19
N ALA A 47 0.77 1.67 4.92
CA ALA A 47 -0.39 0.78 4.95
C ALA A 47 -1.63 1.44 5.59
N GLY A 48 -1.45 2.21 6.67
CA GLY A 48 -2.52 2.94 7.33
C GLY A 48 -3.15 4.01 6.43
N GLY A 49 -2.35 4.64 5.57
CA GLY A 49 -2.85 5.53 4.53
C GLY A 49 -3.78 4.84 3.52
N MET A 50 -3.53 3.55 3.24
CA MET A 50 -4.38 2.70 2.40
C MET A 50 -5.67 2.30 3.10
N PHE A 51 -5.56 1.78 4.32
CA PHE A 51 -6.71 1.44 5.14
C PHE A 51 -7.70 2.62 5.26
N LYS A 52 -7.21 3.80 5.67
CA LYS A 52 -8.04 5.01 5.78
C LYS A 52 -8.71 5.41 4.47
N SER A 53 -8.05 5.16 3.34
CA SER A 53 -8.65 5.49 2.04
C SER A 53 -9.81 4.54 1.74
N MET A 54 -9.61 3.24 1.96
CA MET A 54 -10.67 2.25 1.77
C MET A 54 -11.87 2.48 2.70
N THR A 55 -11.62 2.90 3.95
CA THR A 55 -12.67 3.08 4.96
C THR A 55 -13.35 4.45 4.90
N GLU A 56 -12.60 5.54 4.82
CA GLU A 56 -13.10 6.91 5.00
C GLU A 56 -13.39 7.62 3.68
N LYS A 57 -12.76 7.21 2.57
CA LYS A 57 -12.88 7.91 1.27
C LYS A 57 -13.68 7.12 0.23
N PHE A 58 -13.37 5.85 0.06
CA PHE A 58 -13.90 5.03 -1.04
C PHE A 58 -15.03 4.07 -0.62
N GLY A 59 -15.11 3.70 0.66
CA GLY A 59 -16.13 2.78 1.16
C GLY A 59 -16.00 1.35 0.60
N MET A 60 -14.76 0.87 0.37
CA MET A 60 -14.46 -0.39 -0.33
C MET A 60 -13.90 -1.49 0.58
N ILE A 61 -14.22 -1.41 1.87
CA ILE A 61 -14.02 -2.53 2.79
C ILE A 61 -14.86 -3.69 2.23
N PHE A 62 -14.26 -4.86 2.03
CA PHE A 62 -14.86 -6.04 1.35
C PHE A 62 -14.91 -6.04 -0.18
N ASN A 63 -14.58 -4.94 -0.85
CA ASN A 63 -14.50 -4.88 -2.33
C ASN A 63 -13.19 -4.24 -2.81
N THR A 64 -12.11 -4.46 -2.06
CA THR A 64 -10.84 -3.75 -2.23
C THR A 64 -10.30 -3.88 -3.67
N PRO A 65 -10.06 -2.76 -4.38
CA PRO A 65 -9.66 -2.78 -5.77
C PRO A 65 -8.16 -3.02 -5.97
N GLU A 66 -7.78 -3.30 -7.20
CA GLU A 66 -6.38 -3.32 -7.65
C GLU A 66 -5.73 -1.94 -7.51
N ALA A 67 -6.40 -0.90 -8.02
CA ALA A 67 -5.83 0.42 -8.14
C ALA A 67 -6.80 1.53 -7.72
N LEU A 68 -6.25 2.60 -7.15
CA LEU A 68 -6.93 3.85 -6.83
C LEU A 68 -6.32 5.02 -7.61
N TYR A 69 -7.15 6.04 -7.87
CA TYR A 69 -6.79 7.28 -8.54
C TYR A 69 -7.05 8.51 -7.66
N GLU A 70 -6.41 9.63 -7.97
CA GLU A 70 -6.57 10.91 -7.25
C GLU A 70 -8.02 11.43 -7.26
N LYS A 71 -8.78 11.18 -8.34
CA LYS A 71 -10.18 11.66 -8.53
C LYS A 71 -11.26 10.71 -7.99
N SER A 72 -10.97 9.93 -6.96
CA SER A 72 -11.89 8.94 -6.39
C SER A 72 -12.33 7.83 -7.38
N CYS A 73 -11.58 7.59 -8.44
CA CYS A 73 -11.79 6.44 -9.32
C CYS A 73 -11.03 5.22 -8.80
N TYR A 74 -11.41 4.04 -9.29
CA TYR A 74 -10.80 2.76 -8.96
C TYR A 74 -10.85 1.81 -10.15
N ARG A 75 -9.98 0.80 -10.15
CA ARG A 75 -9.95 -0.25 -11.19
C ARG A 75 -9.93 -1.63 -10.56
N ALA A 76 -10.73 -2.53 -11.14
CA ALA A 76 -10.84 -3.95 -10.76
C ALA A 76 -11.12 -4.17 -9.27
N MET A 77 -12.39 -4.00 -8.86
CA MET A 77 -12.86 -4.30 -7.50
C MET A 77 -12.71 -5.78 -7.15
N GLY A 78 -12.62 -6.08 -5.85
CA GLY A 78 -12.54 -7.45 -5.34
C GLY A 78 -11.29 -8.18 -5.81
N TYR A 79 -10.15 -7.50 -5.84
CA TYR A 79 -8.94 -8.02 -6.45
C TYR A 79 -8.09 -8.86 -5.50
N MET A 80 -7.24 -9.72 -6.04
CA MET A 80 -6.39 -10.63 -5.25
C MET A 80 -5.19 -9.92 -4.59
N ARG A 81 -4.54 -8.99 -5.29
CA ARG A 81 -3.28 -8.37 -4.83
C ARG A 81 -3.33 -7.70 -3.44
N PRO A 82 -4.43 -7.07 -2.99
CA PRO A 82 -4.55 -6.56 -1.62
C PRO A 82 -4.27 -7.59 -0.50
N LEU A 83 -4.39 -8.91 -0.76
CA LEU A 83 -4.07 -9.95 0.22
C LEU A 83 -2.58 -9.96 0.64
N SER A 84 -1.72 -9.28 -0.10
CA SER A 84 -0.31 -9.03 0.29
C SER A 84 -0.15 -8.32 1.63
N ILE A 85 -1.21 -7.74 2.22
CA ILE A 85 -1.17 -7.22 3.62
C ILE A 85 -0.65 -8.25 4.63
N TRP A 86 -0.90 -9.54 4.41
CA TRP A 86 -0.38 -10.60 5.28
C TRP A 86 1.15 -10.69 5.31
N SER A 87 1.85 -10.20 4.28
CA SER A 87 3.30 -10.10 4.30
C SER A 87 3.81 -9.16 5.40
N MET A 88 3.01 -8.17 5.82
CA MET A 88 3.36 -7.29 6.93
C MET A 88 3.38 -8.04 8.26
N GLN A 89 2.47 -9.00 8.47
CA GLN A 89 2.47 -9.84 9.68
C GLN A 89 3.75 -10.66 9.75
N ILE A 90 4.14 -11.29 8.65
CA ILE A 90 5.38 -12.07 8.55
C ILE A 90 6.59 -11.17 8.84
N ALA A 91 6.66 -9.99 8.22
CA ALA A 91 7.73 -9.02 8.44
C ALA A 91 7.82 -8.58 9.91
N TRP A 92 6.68 -8.32 10.55
CA TRP A 92 6.59 -7.90 11.94
C TRP A 92 7.07 -8.97 12.90
N GLU A 93 6.62 -10.22 12.71
CA GLU A 93 7.05 -11.37 13.52
C GLU A 93 8.54 -11.66 13.37
N GLN A 94 9.05 -11.69 12.14
CA GLN A 94 10.47 -11.89 11.87
C GLN A 94 11.33 -10.84 12.56
N LYS A 95 10.89 -9.58 12.56
CA LYS A 95 11.59 -8.48 13.24
C LYS A 95 11.54 -8.62 14.77
N ASN A 96 10.42 -9.05 15.35
CA ASN A 96 10.30 -9.23 16.81
C ASN A 96 10.97 -10.51 17.33
N ASN A 97 11.15 -11.51 16.47
CA ASN A 97 11.85 -12.75 16.81
C ASN A 97 13.38 -12.66 16.61
N LYS A 98 13.90 -11.56 16.03
CA LYS A 98 15.34 -11.33 15.96
C LYS A 98 15.85 -10.94 17.37
N PRO A 99 16.83 -11.68 17.93
CA PRO A 99 17.45 -11.27 19.17
C PRO A 99 18.09 -9.89 19.00
N SER A 100 17.92 -9.03 20.00
CA SER A 100 18.60 -7.73 20.07
C SER A 100 20.10 -7.97 20.04
N ASN A 101 20.79 -7.46 19.01
CA ASN A 101 22.25 -7.36 19.03
C ASN A 101 22.70 -6.29 20.02
#